data_AF-A0A958R7A6-F1
#
_entry.id   AF-A0A958R7A6-F1
#
_cell.length_a   1.000
_cell.length_b   1.000
_cell.length_c   1.000
_cell.angle_alpha   90.00
_cell.angle_beta   90.00
_cell.angle_gamma   90.00
#
_symmetry.space_group_name_H-M   'P 1'
#
loop_
_entity.id
_entity.type
_entity.pdbx_description
1 polymer ?
#
loop_
_entity_poly.entity_id
_entity_poly.type
_entity_poly.pdbx_seq_one_letter_code
_entity_poly.pdbx_strand_id
1 'polypeptide(L)'
;KDILSRLHQEKIPYYDITTDSSTGNKQDGVRLSTFHNMKGLEFKSVFLMDVNQRTLPFLPHGYEQWNPSVQKEYNQRELALIYVAMTRAVHTLDISGVGEKSGVLPF
;
A
#
# COMPACT_ATOMS: atom_id res chain seq x y z
N LYS A 1 9.59 -2.46 8.35
CA LYS A 1 10.79 -1.59 8.46
C LYS A 1 11.96 -2.05 7.58
N ASP A 2 11.96 -3.26 6.99
CA ASP A 2 13.13 -3.82 6.30
C ASP A 2 13.33 -3.45 4.82
N ILE A 3 12.28 -3.08 4.07
CA ILE A 3 12.41 -2.97 2.61
C ILE A 3 13.41 -1.87 2.18
N LEU A 4 13.35 -0.68 2.79
CA LEU A 4 14.25 0.44 2.48
C LEU A 4 15.70 0.09 2.82
N SER A 5 15.91 -0.49 4.01
CA SER A 5 17.23 -0.95 4.44
C SER A 5 17.80 -1.99 3.49
N ARG A 6 16.97 -2.93 3.00
CA ARG A 6 17.41 -3.94 2.03
C ARG A 6 17.73 -3.35 0.67
N LEU A 7 16.89 -2.46 0.13
CA LEU A 7 17.16 -1.76 -1.14
C LEU A 7 18.47 -0.97 -1.07
N HIS A 8 18.71 -0.29 0.05
CA HIS A 8 19.96 0.43 0.28
C HIS A 8 21.17 -0.50 0.32
N GLN A 9 21.10 -1.63 1.05
CA GLN A 9 22.18 -2.62 1.14
C GLN A 9 22.52 -3.23 -0.23
N GLU A 10 21.50 -3.55 -1.03
CA GLU A 10 21.64 -4.14 -2.37
C GLU A 10 21.97 -3.10 -3.45
N LYS A 11 22.13 -1.81 -3.07
CA LYS A 11 22.39 -0.68 -3.99
C LYS A 11 21.34 -0.54 -5.10
N ILE A 12 20.09 -0.89 -4.79
CA ILE A 12 18.96 -0.70 -5.69
C ILE A 12 18.46 0.74 -5.51
N PRO A 13 18.43 1.57 -6.57
CA PRO A 13 17.93 2.94 -6.49
C PRO A 13 16.47 2.93 -6.05
N TYR A 14 16.11 3.84 -5.14
CA TYR A 14 14.74 4.00 -4.70
C TYR A 14 14.37 5.46 -4.41
N TYR A 15 13.07 5.72 -4.50
CA TYR A 15 12.43 6.98 -4.11
C TYR A 15 11.26 6.69 -3.18
N ASP A 16 11.35 7.15 -1.93
CA ASP A 16 10.26 7.04 -0.97
C ASP A 16 9.41 8.32 -0.99
N ILE A 17 8.20 8.19 -1.53
CA ILE A 17 7.24 9.30 -1.66
C ILE A 17 6.75 9.75 -0.27
N THR A 18 6.81 8.89 0.75
CA THR A 18 6.28 9.18 2.08
C THR A 18 7.22 10.05 2.91
N THR A 19 8.53 9.86 2.75
CA THR A 19 9.57 10.56 3.53
C THR A 19 10.38 11.56 2.72
N ASP A 20 10.09 11.68 1.41
CA ASP A 20 10.89 12.42 0.43
C ASP A 20 12.38 12.06 0.47
N SER A 21 12.68 10.81 0.81
CA SER A 21 14.04 10.28 0.84
C SER A 21 14.37 9.52 -0.45
N SER A 22 15.59 9.67 -0.94
CA SER A 22 16.00 9.09 -2.22
C SER A 22 17.48 8.77 -2.26
N THR A 23 17.83 7.72 -2.99
CA THR A 23 19.21 7.36 -3.32
C THR A 23 19.55 7.60 -4.79
N GLY A 24 18.56 8.04 -5.60
CA GLY A 24 18.68 8.27 -7.03
C GLY A 24 17.67 9.30 -7.55
N ASN A 25 17.62 9.48 -8.88
CA ASN A 25 16.71 10.44 -9.50
C ASN A 25 15.26 9.92 -9.52
N LYS A 26 14.25 10.79 -9.45
CA LYS A 26 12.83 10.38 -9.31
C LYS A 26 12.34 9.48 -10.46
N GLN A 27 13.01 9.47 -11.60
CA GLN A 27 12.59 8.71 -12.79
C GLN A 27 13.07 7.25 -12.78
N ASP A 28 14.12 6.93 -12.02
CA ASP A 28 14.76 5.61 -12.02
C ASP A 28 14.71 4.95 -10.65
N GLY A 29 14.39 3.64 -10.62
CA GLY A 29 14.40 2.83 -9.40
C GLY A 29 13.02 2.48 -8.82
N VAL A 30 13.04 1.86 -7.64
CA VAL A 30 11.84 1.40 -6.94
C VAL A 30 11.17 2.59 -6.23
N ARG A 31 9.87 2.77 -6.46
CA ARG A 31 9.09 3.79 -5.76
C ARG A 31 8.33 3.18 -4.59
N LEU A 32 8.56 3.73 -3.40
CA LEU A 32 7.87 3.33 -2.19
C LEU A 32 6.80 4.36 -1.82
N SER A 33 5.64 3.87 -1.43
CA SER A 33 4.49 4.70 -1.14
C SER A 33 3.49 3.97 -0.24
N THR A 34 2.68 4.74 0.49
CA THR A 34 1.39 4.28 1.04
C THR A 34 0.28 4.47 0.00
N PHE A 35 -0.84 3.78 0.15
CA PHE A 35 -1.97 3.88 -0.81
C PHE A 35 -2.46 5.32 -1.04
N HIS A 36 -2.44 6.16 0.00
CA HIS A 36 -2.86 7.57 -0.10
C HIS A 36 -2.04 8.40 -1.10
N ASN A 37 -0.74 8.10 -1.25
CA ASN A 37 0.19 8.88 -2.04
C ASN A 37 0.33 8.35 -3.48
N MET A 38 -0.55 7.45 -3.91
CA MET A 38 -0.52 6.83 -5.24
C MET A 38 -1.44 7.52 -6.26
N LYS A 39 -2.25 8.50 -5.84
CA LYS A 39 -3.23 9.16 -6.72
C LYS A 39 -2.52 9.89 -7.87
N GLY A 40 -2.96 9.63 -9.10
CA GLY A 40 -2.42 10.25 -10.31
C GLY A 40 -1.08 9.68 -10.78
N LEU A 41 -0.58 8.64 -10.12
CA LEU A 41 0.57 7.86 -10.58
C LEU A 41 0.08 6.58 -11.25
N GLU A 42 0.88 6.00 -12.14
CA GLU A 42 0.68 4.68 -12.72
C GLU A 42 2.04 4.00 -12.88
N PHE A 43 2.06 2.68 -12.75
CA PHE A 43 3.27 1.88 -12.82
C PHE A 43 3.04 0.63 -13.64
N LYS A 44 4.04 0.24 -14.44
CA LYS A 44 3.99 -1.00 -15.21
C LYS A 44 3.72 -2.22 -14.30
N SER A 45 4.38 -2.24 -13.15
CA SER A 45 4.27 -3.30 -12.14
C SER A 45 4.10 -2.69 -10.75
N VAL A 46 3.18 -3.23 -9.95
CA VAL A 46 2.92 -2.81 -8.57
C VAL A 46 2.99 -4.01 -7.64
N PHE A 47 3.71 -3.85 -6.54
CA PHE A 47 3.79 -4.82 -5.46
C PHE A 47 3.07 -4.26 -4.24
N LEU A 48 1.94 -4.86 -3.86
CA LEU A 48 1.27 -4.57 -2.59
C LEU A 48 1.81 -5.54 -1.55
N MET A 49 2.51 -5.01 -0.55
CA MET A 49 3.20 -5.78 0.47
C MET A 49 2.52 -5.66 1.82
N ASP A 50 2.76 -6.67 2.66
CA ASP A 50 2.18 -6.78 4.01
C ASP A 50 0.65 -6.69 4.00
N VAL A 51 0.00 -7.29 2.98
CA VAL A 51 -1.46 -7.31 2.86
C VAL A 51 -2.03 -8.54 3.55
N ASN A 52 -2.62 -8.35 4.72
CA ASN A 52 -3.18 -9.42 5.55
C ASN A 52 -4.34 -8.86 6.40
N GLN A 53 -5.01 -9.73 7.16
CA GLN A 53 -6.16 -9.35 7.99
C GLN A 53 -5.85 -8.24 9.01
N ARG A 54 -4.60 -8.11 9.48
CA ARG A 54 -4.21 -7.08 10.45
C ARG A 54 -3.97 -5.71 9.81
N THR A 55 -3.66 -5.66 8.52
CA THR A 55 -3.24 -4.45 7.82
C THR A 55 -4.27 -3.96 6.80
N LEU A 56 -5.16 -4.84 6.35
CA LEU A 56 -6.21 -4.51 5.38
C LEU A 56 -7.54 -5.18 5.80
N PRO A 57 -8.62 -4.40 6.02
CA PRO A 57 -8.66 -2.94 6.08
C PRO A 57 -7.87 -2.41 7.29
N PHE A 58 -7.32 -1.19 7.20
CA PHE A 58 -6.69 -0.57 8.36
C PHE A 58 -7.78 -0.07 9.32
N LEU A 59 -7.91 -0.71 10.48
CA LEU A 59 -8.90 -0.32 11.49
C LEU A 59 -8.21 0.50 12.59
N PRO A 60 -8.60 1.78 12.80
CA PRO A 60 -8.00 2.63 13.81
C PRO A 60 -8.41 2.18 15.22
N HIS A 61 -7.63 2.57 16.22
CA HIS A 61 -7.95 2.29 17.61
C HIS A 61 -9.34 2.86 17.99
N GLY A 62 -10.16 2.05 18.66
CA GLY A 62 -11.52 2.42 19.03
C GLY A 62 -12.57 2.32 17.91
N TYR A 63 -12.21 1.79 16.72
CA TYR A 63 -13.13 1.56 15.61
C TYR A 63 -14.44 0.85 16.02
N GLU A 64 -14.33 -0.17 16.89
CA GLU A 64 -15.49 -0.93 17.40
C GLU A 64 -16.49 -0.10 18.20
N GLN A 65 -16.07 1.05 18.73
CA GLN A 65 -16.92 1.95 19.51
C GLN A 65 -17.66 2.98 18.65
N TRP A 66 -17.33 3.04 17.35
CA TRP A 66 -17.96 3.98 16.43
C TRP A 66 -19.40 3.57 16.13
N ASN A 67 -20.22 4.55 15.76
CA ASN A 67 -21.57 4.23 15.30
C ASN A 67 -21.52 3.46 13.96
N PRO A 68 -22.51 2.59 13.67
CA PRO A 68 -22.49 1.75 12.47
C PRO A 68 -22.40 2.53 11.14
N SER A 69 -22.99 3.73 11.08
CA SER A 69 -22.96 4.56 9.87
C SER A 69 -21.55 5.07 9.57
N VAL A 70 -20.82 5.51 10.59
CA VAL A 70 -19.43 5.97 10.47
C VAL A 70 -18.50 4.80 10.14
N GLN A 71 -18.70 3.63 10.75
CA GLN A 71 -17.95 2.41 10.40
C GLN A 71 -18.12 2.04 8.92
N LYS A 72 -19.35 2.08 8.42
CA LYS A 72 -19.66 1.80 7.01
C LYS A 72 -18.97 2.77 6.07
N GLU A 73 -19.04 4.06 6.35
CA GLU A 73 -18.41 5.11 5.55
C GLU A 73 -16.88 4.96 5.55
N TYR A 74 -16.29 4.66 6.71
CA TYR A 74 -14.86 4.41 6.84
C TYR A 74 -14.42 3.19 6.03
N ASN A 75 -15.13 2.07 6.14
CA ASN A 75 -14.82 0.86 5.38
C ASN A 75 -14.89 1.09 3.87
N GLN A 76 -15.85 1.88 3.40
CA GLN A 76 -15.95 2.25 1.99
C GLN A 76 -14.72 3.05 1.53
N ARG A 77 -14.19 3.94 2.36
CA ARG A 77 -12.96 4.68 2.06
C ARG A 77 -11.74 3.77 2.01
N GLU A 78 -11.59 2.86 2.96
CA GLU A 78 -10.51 1.86 2.96
C GLU A 78 -10.55 0.98 1.70
N LEU A 79 -11.74 0.52 1.32
CA LEU A 79 -11.95 -0.25 0.08
C LEU A 79 -11.61 0.57 -1.17
N ALA A 80 -11.96 1.86 -1.18
CA ALA A 80 -11.61 2.75 -2.29
C ALA A 80 -10.08 2.95 -2.40
N LEU A 81 -9.37 3.05 -1.28
CA LEU A 81 -7.91 3.21 -1.26
C LEU A 81 -7.20 2.00 -1.84
N ILE A 82 -7.59 0.78 -1.42
CA ILE A 82 -7.00 -0.44 -1.97
C ILE A 82 -7.34 -0.59 -3.46
N TYR A 83 -8.56 -0.29 -3.88
CA TYR A 83 -8.94 -0.29 -5.29
C TYR A 83 -8.09 0.68 -6.11
N VAL A 84 -7.88 1.90 -5.60
CA VAL A 84 -7.00 2.89 -6.23
C VAL A 84 -5.58 2.36 -6.35
N ALA A 85 -5.04 1.70 -5.31
CA ALA A 85 -3.70 1.12 -5.32
C ALA A 85 -3.57 -0.01 -6.35
N MET A 86 -4.55 -0.93 -6.41
CA MET A 86 -4.59 -2.03 -7.38
C MET A 86 -4.65 -1.52 -8.83
N THR A 87 -5.48 -0.51 -9.09
CA THR A 87 -5.64 0.08 -10.43
C THR A 87 -4.44 0.92 -10.90
N ARG A 88 -3.43 1.14 -10.05
CA ARG A 88 -2.16 1.74 -10.50
C ARG A 88 -1.27 0.78 -11.28
N ALA A 89 -1.53 -0.53 -11.20
CA ALA A 89 -0.83 -1.53 -11.97
C ALA A 89 -1.34 -1.55 -13.41
N VAL A 90 -0.48 -1.22 -14.37
CA VAL A 90 -0.84 -1.25 -15.79
C VAL A 90 -0.72 -2.68 -16.34
N HIS A 91 0.33 -3.42 -15.97
CA HIS A 91 0.54 -4.80 -16.46
C HIS A 91 0.44 -5.85 -15.35
N THR A 92 1.20 -5.70 -14.27
CA THR A 92 1.28 -6.73 -13.22
C THR A 92 1.00 -6.15 -11.84
N LEU A 93 0.15 -6.87 -11.09
CA LEU A 93 -0.15 -6.61 -9.69
C LEU A 93 0.19 -7.85 -8.90
N ASP A 94 1.16 -7.72 -8.00
CA ASP A 94 1.57 -8.78 -7.09
C ASP A 94 1.19 -8.38 -5.67
N ILE A 95 0.41 -9.24 -5.00
CA ILE A 95 -0.03 -8.99 -3.62
C ILE A 95 0.58 -10.05 -2.71
N SER A 96 1.23 -9.61 -1.66
CA SER A 96 1.90 -10.47 -0.69
C SER A 96 1.60 -10.03 0.74
N GLY A 97 1.57 -11.01 1.64
CA GLY A 97 1.33 -10.80 3.05
C GLY A 97 1.71 -12.03 3.87
N VAL A 98 1.87 -11.83 5.18
CA VAL A 98 2.20 -12.90 6.12
C VAL A 98 1.02 -13.09 7.09
N GLY A 99 0.66 -14.33 7.35
CA GLY A 99 -0.42 -14.70 8.27
C GLY A 99 -1.75 -14.88 7.57
N GLU A 100 -2.83 -14.46 8.23
CA GLU A 100 -4.18 -14.63 7.72
C GLU A 100 -4.49 -13.66 6.59
N LYS A 101 -5.09 -14.19 5.52
CA LYS A 101 -5.50 -13.42 4.36
C LYS A 101 -6.55 -12.37 4.76
N SER A 102 -6.44 -11.19 4.17
CA SER A 102 -7.44 -10.14 4.34
C SER A 102 -8.81 -10.57 3.79
N GLY A 103 -9.86 -10.42 4.61
CA GLY A 103 -11.23 -10.77 4.24
C GLY A 103 -11.87 -9.85 3.21
N VAL A 104 -11.25 -8.70 2.91
CA VAL A 104 -11.74 -7.76 1.89
C VAL A 104 -11.19 -8.04 0.49
N LEU A 105 -10.23 -8.96 0.37
CA LEU A 105 -9.70 -9.38 -0.93
C LEU A 105 -10.54 -10.51 -1.54
N PRO A 106 -10.94 -10.41 -2.82
CA PRO A 106 -11.87 -11.36 -3.44
C PRO A 106 -11.25 -12.72 -3.84
N PHE A 107 -9.93 -12.92 -3.74
CA PHE A 107 -9.21 -14.12 -4.22
C PHE A 107 -8.42 -14.80 -3.12
#